data_AF-A0A7V3UVW7-F1
#
_entry.id   AF-A0A7V3UVW7-F1
#
_cell.length_a   1.000
_cell.length_b   1.000
_cell.length_c   1.000
_cell.angle_alpha   90.00
_cell.angle_beta   90.00
_cell.angle_gamma   90.00
#
_symmetry.space_group_name_H-M   'P 1'
#
loop_
_entity.id
_entity.type
_entity.pdbx_description
1 polymer ?
#
loop_
_entity_poly.entity_id
_entity_poly.type
_entity_poly.pdbx_seq_one_letter_code
_entity_poly.pdbx_strand_id
1 'polypeptide(L)'
;MSIFLGWIIVLVSIVIGILAFELSKKKNNKTFLKIYFGGMIFRLILLLFLIFAILKYIGINPVSFLFSLFIFYIINQIIELRYILKSNKKL
;
A
#
# COMPACT_ATOMS: atom_id res chain seq x y z
N MET A 1 7.02 -1.51 -19.91
CA MET A 1 7.38 -0.33 -19.08
C MET A 1 6.34 -0.05 -17.99
N SER A 2 5.07 0.13 -18.32
CA SER A 2 4.01 0.50 -17.36
C SER A 2 3.86 -0.48 -16.19
N ILE A 3 3.94 -1.78 -16.45
CA ILE A 3 3.77 -2.84 -15.44
C ILE A 3 4.92 -2.80 -14.41
N PHE A 4 6.14 -2.52 -14.87
CA PHE A 4 7.33 -2.47 -14.01
C PHE A 4 7.29 -1.28 -13.04
N LEU A 5 6.81 -0.13 -13.52
CA LEU A 5 6.59 1.05 -12.67
C LEU A 5 5.51 0.78 -11.61
N GLY A 6 4.41 0.11 -11.98
CA GLY A 6 3.38 -0.31 -11.02
C GLY A 6 3.95 -1.21 -9.92
N TRP A 7 4.83 -2.15 -10.27
CA TRP A 7 5.50 -3.03 -9.31
C TRP A 7 6.34 -2.28 -8.28
N ILE A 8 7.15 -1.31 -8.71
CA ILE A 8 8.02 -0.55 -7.81
C ILE A 8 7.19 0.22 -6.78
N ILE A 9 6.14 0.89 -7.22
CA ILE A 9 5.24 1.68 -6.36
C ILE A 9 4.57 0.77 -5.31
N VAL A 10 4.17 -0.41 -5.74
CA VAL A 10 3.53 -1.40 -4.89
C VAL A 10 4.53 -1.96 -3.86
N LEU A 11 5.79 -2.20 -4.22
CA LEU A 11 6.83 -2.63 -3.27
C LEU A 11 7.07 -1.58 -2.18
N VAL A 12 7.17 -0.30 -2.55
CA VAL A 12 7.30 0.81 -1.58
C VAL A 12 6.10 0.83 -0.64
N SER A 13 4.90 0.56 -1.16
CA SER A 13 3.67 0.51 -0.37
C SER A 13 3.67 -0.61 0.68
N ILE A 14 4.30 -1.77 0.39
CA ILE A 14 4.50 -2.86 1.37
C ILE A 14 5.42 -2.42 2.49
N VAL A 15 6.58 -1.85 2.13
CA VAL A 15 7.61 -1.47 3.11
C VAL A 15 7.02 -0.48 4.11
N ILE A 16 6.28 0.52 3.63
CA ILE A 16 5.57 1.49 4.48
C ILE A 16 4.52 0.78 5.36
N GLY A 17 3.79 -0.18 4.82
CA GLY A 17 2.79 -0.97 5.57
C GLY A 17 3.38 -1.78 6.71
N ILE A 18 4.48 -2.49 6.44
CA ILE A 18 5.21 -3.27 7.45
C ILE A 18 5.76 -2.35 8.54
N LEU A 19 6.38 -1.22 8.18
CA LEU A 19 6.90 -0.26 9.15
C LEU A 19 5.78 0.32 10.02
N ALA A 20 4.64 0.70 9.42
CA ALA A 20 3.48 1.18 10.16
C ALA A 20 2.93 0.10 11.11
N PHE A 21 2.94 -1.17 10.69
CA PHE A 21 2.56 -2.29 11.54
C PHE A 21 3.53 -2.50 12.71
N GLU A 22 4.84 -2.52 12.48
CA GLU A 22 5.83 -2.69 13.55
C GLU A 22 5.76 -1.58 14.59
N LEU A 23 5.61 -0.32 14.15
CA LEU A 23 5.47 0.85 15.03
C LEU A 23 4.19 0.78 15.89
N SER A 24 3.14 0.16 15.36
CA SER A 24 1.82 0.13 15.99
C SER A 24 1.56 -1.14 16.81
N LYS A 25 2.25 -2.26 16.52
CA LYS A 25 2.01 -3.58 17.14
C LYS A 25 2.13 -3.60 18.67
N LYS A 26 2.98 -2.75 19.25
CA LYS A 26 3.18 -2.65 20.71
C LYS A 26 2.25 -1.61 21.38
N LYS A 27 1.36 -0.97 20.63
CA LYS A 27 0.46 0.07 21.14
C LYS A 27 -0.94 -0.48 21.37
N ASN A 28 -1.73 0.21 22.20
CA ASN A 28 -3.14 -0.13 22.46
C ASN A 28 -3.96 -0.22 21.16
N ASN A 29 -4.96 -1.12 21.11
CA ASN A 29 -5.78 -1.39 19.91
C ASN A 29 -6.32 -0.12 19.23
N LYS A 30 -6.76 0.88 19.99
CA LYS A 30 -7.24 2.17 19.45
C LYS A 30 -6.12 2.94 18.72
N THR A 31 -4.92 2.94 19.27
CA THR A 31 -3.74 3.59 18.68
C THR A 31 -3.21 2.78 17.50
N PHE A 32 -3.26 1.45 17.59
CA PHE A 32 -2.93 0.55 16.49
C PHE A 32 -3.78 0.86 15.26
N LEU A 33 -5.10 0.87 15.44
CA LEU A 33 -6.03 1.16 14.36
C LEU A 33 -5.78 2.55 13.78
N LYS A 34 -5.60 3.58 14.63
CA LYS A 34 -5.35 4.95 14.15
C LYS A 34 -4.08 5.06 13.30
N ILE A 35 -2.99 4.43 13.72
CA ILE A 35 -1.70 4.49 12.99
C ILE A 35 -1.77 3.66 11.71
N TYR A 36 -2.26 2.43 11.79
CA TYR A 36 -2.28 1.52 10.64
C TYR A 36 -3.30 1.95 9.57
N PHE A 37 -4.53 2.26 10.00
CA PHE A 37 -5.58 2.73 9.09
C PHE A 37 -5.28 4.15 8.58
N GLY A 38 -4.72 5.02 9.43
CA GLY A 38 -4.24 6.35 9.01
C GLY A 38 -3.12 6.25 7.97
N GLY A 39 -2.17 5.34 8.17
CA GLY A 39 -1.11 5.04 7.20
C GLY A 39 -1.65 4.45 5.89
N MET A 40 -2.73 3.67 5.94
CA MET A 40 -3.43 3.18 4.74
C MET A 40 -4.08 4.32 3.95
N ILE A 41 -4.77 5.25 4.61
CA ILE A 41 -5.37 6.43 3.97
C ILE A 41 -4.28 7.31 3.33
N PHE A 42 -3.20 7.57 4.07
CA PHE A 42 -2.07 8.34 3.55
C PHE A 42 -1.46 7.68 2.30
N ARG A 43 -1.25 6.36 2.32
CA ARG A 43 -0.78 5.59 1.15
C ARG A 43 -1.71 5.73 -0.04
N LEU A 44 -3.03 5.68 0.15
CA LEU A 44 -4.00 5.87 -0.94
C LEU A 44 -3.91 7.26 -1.58
N ILE A 45 -3.76 8.32 -0.77
CA ILE A 45 -3.58 9.69 -1.27
C ILE A 45 -2.26 9.81 -2.04
N LEU A 46 -1.18 9.24 -1.50
CA LEU A 46 0.14 9.27 -2.13
C LEU A 46 0.14 8.49 -3.45
N LEU A 47 -0.53 7.34 -3.50
CA LEU A 47 -0.73 6.53 -4.70
C LEU A 47 -1.47 7.33 -5.77
N LEU A 48 -2.55 8.02 -5.40
CA LEU A 48 -3.30 8.88 -6.32
C LEU A 48 -2.42 9.97 -6.91
N PHE A 49 -1.63 10.66 -6.09
CA PHE A 49 -0.70 11.69 -6.55
C PHE A 49 0.36 11.13 -7.53
N LEU A 50 0.92 9.95 -7.22
CA LEU A 50 1.87 9.27 -8.10
C LEU A 50 1.25 8.89 -9.45
N ILE A 51 0.01 8.39 -9.44
CA ILE A 51 -0.72 8.06 -10.68
C ILE A 51 -0.83 9.31 -11.55
N PHE A 52 -1.28 10.45 -11.00
CA PHE A 52 -1.37 11.70 -11.76
C PHE A 52 -0.02 12.17 -12.30
N ALA A 53 1.04 12.11 -11.49
CA ALA A 53 2.38 12.48 -11.92
C ALA A 53 2.86 11.59 -13.08
N ILE A 54 2.74 10.27 -12.94
CA ILE A 54 3.19 9.30 -13.94
C ILE A 54 2.41 9.47 -15.25
N LEU A 55 1.09 9.61 -15.20
CA LEU A 55 0.27 9.80 -16.39
C LEU A 55 0.61 11.11 -17.12
N LYS A 56 0.96 12.16 -16.37
CA LYS A 56 1.35 13.45 -16.95
C LYS A 56 2.73 13.42 -17.62
N TYR A 57 3.71 12.70 -17.05
CA TYR A 57 5.10 12.79 -17.49
C TYR A 57 5.59 11.61 -18.35
N ILE A 58 4.99 10.42 -18.24
CA ILE A 58 5.60 9.17 -18.76
C ILE A 58 4.94 8.65 -20.05
N GLY A 59 3.85 9.25 -20.52
CA GLY A 59 3.25 8.92 -21.84
C GLY A 59 2.86 7.45 -22.00
N ILE A 60 2.62 6.74 -20.89
CA ILE A 60 2.27 5.32 -20.88
C ILE A 60 0.77 5.11 -21.04
N ASN A 61 0.39 3.93 -21.54
CA ASN A 61 -1.02 3.53 -21.62
C ASN A 61 -1.66 3.58 -20.21
N PRO A 62 -2.64 4.48 -19.98
CA PRO A 62 -3.21 4.71 -18.66
C PRO A 62 -3.99 3.51 -18.15
N VAL A 63 -4.71 2.81 -19.04
CA VAL A 63 -5.56 1.68 -18.68
C VAL A 63 -4.71 0.52 -18.16
N SER A 64 -3.66 0.13 -18.90
CA SER A 64 -2.78 -0.96 -18.48
C SER A 64 -2.01 -0.64 -17.20
N PHE A 65 -1.59 0.62 -17.02
CA PHE A 65 -0.94 1.08 -15.79
C PHE A 65 -1.88 1.00 -14.59
N LEU A 66 -3.07 1.58 -14.70
CA LEU A 66 -4.08 1.57 -13.64
C LEU A 66 -4.49 0.15 -13.27
N PHE A 67 -4.76 -0.72 -14.25
CA PHE A 67 -5.16 -2.10 -14.00
C PHE A 67 -4.09 -2.89 -13.24
N SER A 68 -2.85 -2.81 -13.70
CA SER A 68 -1.74 -3.51 -13.04
C SER A 68 -1.54 -2.97 -11.61
N LEU A 69 -1.51 -1.65 -11.43
CA LEU A 69 -1.33 -1.01 -10.14
C LEU A 69 -2.47 -1.37 -9.17
N PHE A 70 -3.73 -1.38 -9.60
CA PHE A 70 -4.86 -1.77 -8.77
C PHE A 70 -4.79 -3.24 -8.35
N ILE A 71 -4.54 -4.15 -9.29
CA ILE A 71 -4.46 -5.60 -9.00
C ILE A 71 -3.34 -5.86 -7.99
N PHE A 72 -2.14 -5.33 -8.25
CA PHE A 72 -1.00 -5.53 -7.36
C PHE A 72 -1.21 -4.88 -5.99
N TYR A 73 -1.85 -3.70 -5.93
CA TYR A 73 -2.19 -3.04 -4.68
C TYR A 73 -3.19 -3.85 -3.84
N ILE A 74 -4.26 -4.38 -4.46
CA ILE A 74 -5.26 -5.20 -3.76
C ILE A 74 -4.62 -6.48 -3.22
N ILE A 75 -3.84 -7.19 -4.05
CA ILE A 75 -3.14 -8.42 -3.64
C ILE A 75 -2.26 -8.13 -2.41
N ASN A 76 -1.49 -7.05 -2.46
CA ASN A 76 -0.68 -6.62 -1.33
C ASN A 76 -1.48 -6.33 -0.07
N GLN A 77 -2.57 -5.59 -0.20
CA GLN A 77 -3.40 -5.24 0.96
C GLN A 77 -3.96 -6.50 1.63
N ILE A 78 -4.31 -7.51 0.84
CA ILE A 78 -4.75 -8.82 1.34
C ILE A 78 -3.60 -9.53 2.07
N ILE A 79 -2.39 -9.55 1.49
CA ILE A 79 -1.20 -10.16 2.11
C ILE A 79 -0.87 -9.47 3.44
N GLU A 80 -0.89 -8.13 3.47
CA GLU A 80 -0.64 -7.31 4.65
C GLU A 80 -1.67 -7.60 5.75
N LEU A 81 -2.97 -7.58 5.41
CA LEU A 81 -4.04 -7.92 6.35
C LEU A 81 -3.90 -9.33 6.91
N ARG A 82 -3.57 -10.33 6.06
CA ARG A 82 -3.35 -11.71 6.51
C ARG A 82 -2.15 -11.80 7.46
N TYR A 83 -1.06 -11.11 7.16
CA TYR A 83 0.13 -11.07 8.02
C TYR A 83 -0.20 -10.49 9.40
N ILE A 84 -0.95 -9.40 9.43
CA ILE A 84 -1.37 -8.71 10.65
C ILE A 84 -2.30 -9.57 11.49
N LEU A 85 -3.35 -10.13 10.88
CA LEU A 85 -4.30 -11.01 11.56
C LEU A 85 -3.60 -12.23 12.16
N LYS A 86 -2.64 -12.82 11.43
CA LYS A 86 -1.83 -13.93 11.94
C LYS A 86 -0.91 -13.51 13.08
N SER A 87 -0.36 -12.29 13.04
CA SER A 87 0.49 -11.77 14.12
C SER A 87 -0.31 -11.35 15.36
N ASN A 88 -1.57 -10.94 15.24
CA ASN A 88 -2.43 -10.57 16.37
C ASN A 88 -3.11 -11.78 17.03
N LYS A 89 -3.34 -12.88 16.29
CA LYS A 89 -3.85 -14.15 16.86
C LYS A 89 -2.86 -14.90 17.78
N LYS A 90 -1.63 -14.40 17.95
CA LYS A 90 -0.60 -14.98 18.82
C LYS A 90 -0.49 -14.31 20.20
N LEU A 91 -1.41 -13.40 20.53
CA LEU A 91 -1.64 -12.85 21.87
C LEU A 91 -2.93 -13.44 22.43
#